data_AF-A0A537XJ68-F1
#
_entry.id   AF-A0A537XJ68-F1
#
_cell.length_a   1.000
_cell.length_b   1.000
_cell.length_c   1.000
_cell.angle_alpha   90.00
_cell.angle_beta   90.00
_cell.angle_gamma   90.00
#
_symmetry.space_group_name_H-M   'P 1'
#
loop_
_entity.id
_entity.type
_entity.pdbx_description
1 polymer ?
#
loop_
_entity_poly.entity_id
_entity_poly.type
_entity_poly.pdbx_seq_one_letter_code
_entity_poly.pdbx_strand_id
1 'polypeptide(L)' 'MIKKKTTEQKWHEQSEAAKEEAAKLPYGKLKNQLLQKARQLRTASQISHWLSSPGLRPPM' A
#
# COMPACT_ATOMS: atom_id res chain seq x y z
N MET A 1 13.93 -12.42 17.52
CA MET A 1 14.00 -11.03 16.98
C MET A 1 12.67 -10.67 16.35
N ILE A 2 11.91 -9.73 16.92
CA ILE A 2 10.65 -9.26 16.35
C ILE A 2 11.01 -8.34 15.17
N LYS A 3 10.85 -8.82 13.92
CA LYS A 3 11.00 -7.96 12.73
C LYS A 3 9.88 -6.91 12.78
N LYS A 4 10.21 -5.65 13.04
CA LYS A 4 9.26 -4.54 12.90
C LYS A 4 8.86 -4.45 11.42
N LYS A 5 7.56 -4.54 11.11
CA LYS A 5 7.05 -4.36 9.73
C LYS A 5 7.48 -2.99 9.20
N THR A 6 8.09 -2.95 8.03
CA THR A 6 8.44 -1.70 7.33
C THR A 6 7.17 -0.91 6.94
N THR A 7 7.30 0.40 6.76
CA THR A 7 6.17 1.27 6.36
C THR A 7 5.52 0.79 5.06
N GLU A 8 6.33 0.34 4.09
CA GLU A 8 5.85 -0.27 2.85
C GLU A 8 4.95 -1.49 3.10
N GLN A 9 5.32 -2.38 4.03
CA GLN A 9 4.55 -3.59 4.35
C GLN A 9 3.23 -3.24 5.02
N LYS A 10 3.23 -2.25 5.92
CA LYS A 10 2.01 -1.76 6.57
C LYS A 10 1.04 -1.17 5.55
N TRP A 11 1.54 -0.34 4.63
CA TRP A 11 0.70 0.24 3.57
C TRP A 11 0.19 -0.81 2.59
N HIS A 12 1.01 -1.82 2.27
CA HIS A 12 0.56 -2.95 1.44
C HIS A 12 -0.57 -3.72 2.11
N GLU A 13 -0.42 -4.09 3.39
CA GLU A 13 -1.44 -4.81 4.16
C GLU A 13 -2.74 -4.02 4.30
N GLN A 14 -2.66 -2.71 4.56
CA GLN A 14 -3.83 -1.83 4.56
C GLN A 14 -4.49 -1.70 3.18
N SER A 15 -3.71 -1.77 2.10
CA SER A 15 -4.25 -1.74 0.73
C SER A 15 -5.08 -2.99 0.43
N GLU A 16 -4.64 -4.16 0.89
CA GLU A 16 -5.38 -5.42 0.71
C GLU A 16 -6.63 -5.45 1.60
N ALA A 17 -6.53 -5.03 2.86
CA ALA A 17 -7.69 -4.92 3.74
C ALA A 17 -8.77 -4.00 3.15
N ALA A 18 -8.39 -2.85 2.58
CA ALA A 18 -9.34 -1.96 1.92
C ALA A 18 -9.98 -2.58 0.66
N LYS A 19 -9.29 -3.46 -0.08
CA LYS A 19 -9.89 -4.21 -1.19
C LYS A 19 -10.88 -5.25 -0.69
N GLU A 20 -10.54 -5.97 0.39
CA GLU A 20 -11.43 -6.97 0.99
C GLU A 20 -12.71 -6.34 1.53
N GLU A 21 -12.60 -5.17 2.19
CA GLU A 21 -13.77 -4.39 2.60
C GLU A 21 -14.60 -3.94 1.40
N ALA A 22 -13.95 -3.45 0.34
CA ALA A 22 -14.64 -3.07 -0.90
C ALA A 22 -15.34 -4.27 -1.58
N ALA A 23 -14.79 -5.48 -1.47
CA ALA A 23 -15.37 -6.69 -2.04
C ALA A 23 -16.68 -7.10 -1.35
N LYS A 24 -16.80 -6.81 -0.04
CA LYS A 24 -18.01 -7.09 0.76
C LYS A 24 -19.14 -6.09 0.51
N LEU A 25 -18.84 -4.93 -0.08
CA LEU A 25 -19.81 -3.87 -0.33
C LEU A 25 -20.48 -4.02 -1.70
N PRO A 26 -21.78 -3.64 -1.80
CA PRO A 26 -22.43 -3.49 -3.09
C PRO A 26 -21.78 -2.35 -3.88
N TYR A 27 -22.01 -2.35 -5.19
CA TYR A 27 -21.55 -1.26 -6.05
C TYR A 27 -22.12 0.08 -5.58
N GLY A 28 -21.25 1.07 -5.40
CA GLY A 28 -21.64 2.36 -4.86
C GLY A 28 -20.46 3.23 -4.45
N LYS A 29 -20.76 4.43 -3.95
CA LYS A 29 -19.75 5.44 -3.57
C LYS A 29 -18.75 4.91 -2.53
N LEU A 30 -19.24 4.19 -1.51
CA LEU A 30 -18.40 3.64 -0.44
C LEU A 30 -17.39 2.61 -0.97
N LYS A 31 -17.84 1.68 -1.82
CA LYS A 31 -16.97 0.71 -2.50
C LYS A 31 -15.90 1.42 -3.34
N ASN A 32 -16.27 2.45 -4.09
CA ASN A 32 -15.34 3.22 -4.90
C ASN A 32 -14.30 3.97 -4.06
N GLN A 33 -14.71 4.54 -2.92
CA GLN A 33 -13.79 5.20 -1.99
C GLN A 33 -12.77 4.21 -1.39
N LEU A 34 -13.21 3.02 -0.99
CA LEU A 34 -12.31 1.98 -0.49
C LEU A 34 -11.34 1.48 -1.57
N LEU A 35 -11.83 1.27 -2.80
CA LEU A 35 -10.97 0.90 -3.93
C LEU A 35 -9.96 2.01 -4.26
N GLN A 36 -10.35 3.28 -4.16
CA GLN A 36 -9.45 4.41 -4.35
C GLN A 36 -8.37 4.45 -3.27
N LYS A 37 -8.76 4.27 -2.01
CA LYS A 37 -7.83 4.20 -0.87
C LYS A 37 -6.85 3.03 -1.02
N ALA A 38 -7.33 1.86 -1.42
CA ALA A 38 -6.50 0.70 -1.68
C ALA A 38 -5.45 1.00 -2.76
N ARG A 39 -5.85 1.63 -3.88
CA ARG A 39 -4.92 2.03 -4.95
C ARG A 39 -3.86 3.01 -4.44
N GLN A 40 -4.25 4.02 -3.68
CA GLN A 40 -3.32 5.00 -3.11
C GLN A 40 -2.30 4.35 -2.17
N LEU A 41 -2.75 3.48 -1.27
CA LEU A 41 -1.88 2.76 -0.33
C LEU A 41 -0.90 1.83 -1.03
N ARG A 42 -1.36 1.12 -2.08
CA ARG A 42 -0.49 0.28 -2.91
C ARG A 42 0.61 1.10 -3.56
N THR A 43 0.25 2.24 -4.16
CA THR A 43 1.22 3.14 -4.80
C THR A 43 2.21 3.70 -3.77
N ALA A 44 1.73 4.14 -2.59
CA ALA A 44 2.61 4.64 -1.53
C ALA A 44 3.59 3.57 -1.04
N SER A 45 3.14 2.32 -0.88
CA SER A 45 3.99 1.18 -0.55
C SER A 45 5.10 0.98 -1.59
N GLN A 46 4.73 1.00 -2.87
CA GLN A 46 5.67 0.81 -3.97
C GLN A 46 6.69 1.96 -4.08
N ILE A 47 6.28 3.21 -3.83
CA ILE A 47 7.19 4.35 -3.77
C ILE A 47 8.15 4.22 -2.59
N SER A 48 7.65 3.84 -1.41
CA SER A 48 8.50 3.61 -0.24
C SER A 48 9.52 2.50 -0.50
N HIS A 49 9.13 1.47 -1.24
CA HIS A 49 10.01 0.39 -1.65
C HIS A 49 11.13 0.91 -2.58
N TRP A 50 10.79 1.72 -3.57
CA TRP A 50 11.78 2.34 -4.46
C TRP A 50 12.76 3.24 -3.72
N LEU A 51 12.29 4.08 -2.80
CA LEU A 51 13.12 4.99 -2.02
C LEU A 51 14.08 4.25 -1.07
N SER A 52 13.70 3.05 -0.63
CA SER A 52 14.50 2.15 0.21
C SER A 52 15.56 1.37 -0.61
N SER A 53 15.37 1.23 -1.92
CA SER A 53 16.25 0.42 -2.76
C SER A 53 17.60 1.11 -2.99
N PRO A 54 18.74 0.41 -2.80
CA PRO A 54 20.08 1.01 -2.85
C PRO A 54 20.54 1.45 -4.25
N GLY A 55 19.76 1.18 -5.32
CA GLY A 55 20.13 1.45 -6.71
C GLY A 55 20.07 2.92 -7.17
N LEU A 56 19.66 3.85 -6.29
CA LEU A 56 19.60 5.29 -6.56
C LEU A 56 20.69 6.10 -5.83
N ARG A 57 21.75 5.44 -5.33
CA ARG A 57 22.95 6.17 -4.90
C ARG A 57 23.80 6.46 -6.13
N PRO A 58 24.06 7.74 -6.49
CA PRO A 58 25.07 8.01 -7.49
C PRO A 58 26.40 7.43 -6.99
N PRO A 59 27.20 6.80 -7.86
CA PRO A 59 28.53 6.35 -7.47
C PRO A 59 29.32 7.59 -7.02
N MET A 60 29.98 7.46 -5.86
CA MET A 60 30.91 8.46 -5.33
C MET A 60 32.02 8.76 -6.33
#